data_AF-A0A523MY63-F1
#
_entry.id   AF-A0A523MY63-F1
#
_cell.length_a   1.000
_cell.length_b   1.000
_cell.length_c   1.000
_cell.angle_alpha   90.00
_cell.angle_beta   90.00
_cell.angle_gamma   90.00
#
_symmetry.space_group_name_H-M   'P 1'
#
loop_
_entity.id
_entity.type
_entity.pdbx_description
1 polymer ?
#
loop_
_entity_poly.entity_id
_entity_poly.type
_entity_poly.pdbx_seq_one_letter_code
_entity_poly.pdbx_strand_id
1 'polypeptide(L)'
;MPSRCRCWCIRRAYCSARGSSASSGPCLSIRRSPNSARPSSKNRPTAPWTFSRTAAWFTVPGPNSVAWQLPVGDISGGPGGLLAASADALAVSWPFHAIHHSPKELDWLSNERFHPVNTYISYLLSLTVLILFFEDPFIFALCMPLRKAYGMFIHANVNISYGPFDFVLASPLFHHWHHAASEMADKNYCTFFSFLDWMFGTYYLPKDKKEPASVGLAQDDLANRFWPQMVYPFIKLARMKTR
;
A
#
# COMPACT_ATOMS: atom_id res chain seq x y z
N MET A 1 7.30 8.18 -41.11
CA MET A 1 6.14 8.74 -40.39
C MET A 1 6.09 8.12 -38.99
N PRO A 2 6.46 8.82 -37.90
CA PRO A 2 6.29 8.26 -36.56
C PRO A 2 4.92 8.64 -36.00
N SER A 3 4.12 7.63 -35.69
CA SER A 3 2.82 7.75 -35.02
C SER A 3 3.01 8.14 -33.56
N ARG A 4 2.32 9.20 -33.17
CA ARG A 4 2.41 9.92 -31.90
C ARG A 4 2.02 9.05 -30.70
N CYS A 5 2.85 9.07 -29.66
CA CYS A 5 2.51 8.67 -28.29
C CYS A 5 1.31 9.50 -27.79
N ARG A 6 0.23 8.85 -27.40
CA ARG A 6 -0.84 9.49 -26.61
C ARG A 6 -0.59 9.17 -25.14
N CYS A 7 -0.01 10.13 -24.42
CA CYS A 7 -0.06 10.16 -22.96
C CYS A 7 -1.52 10.21 -22.52
N TRP A 8 -1.92 9.27 -21.68
CA TRP A 8 -3.22 9.29 -21.01
C TRP A 8 -3.24 10.38 -19.95
N CYS A 9 -3.85 11.52 -20.28
CA CYS A 9 -4.31 12.49 -19.29
C CYS A 9 -5.48 11.89 -18.51
N ILE A 10 -5.33 11.81 -17.18
CA ILE A 10 -6.43 11.57 -16.24
C ILE A 10 -7.43 12.73 -16.37
N ARG A 11 -8.61 12.50 -16.96
CA ARG A 11 -9.74 13.43 -16.87
C ARG A 11 -10.70 12.97 -15.77
N ARG A 12 -10.81 13.79 -14.72
CA ARG A 12 -11.99 13.89 -13.86
C ARG A 12 -13.13 14.53 -14.63
N ALA A 13 -14.33 13.97 -14.54
CA ALA A 13 -15.62 14.67 -14.67
C ALA A 13 -16.68 13.81 -13.95
N TYR A 14 -17.01 14.15 -12.71
CA TYR A 14 -18.22 14.88 -12.29
C TYR A 14 -19.54 14.17 -12.56
N CYS A 15 -20.18 13.75 -11.45
CA CYS A 15 -21.56 13.30 -11.36
C CYS A 15 -22.54 14.37 -11.90
N SER A 16 -23.49 13.92 -12.72
CA SER A 16 -24.69 14.66 -13.07
C SER A 16 -25.90 13.97 -12.45
N ALA A 17 -26.56 14.66 -11.52
CA ALA A 17 -27.86 14.30 -10.97
C ALA A 17 -28.99 14.60 -11.96
N ARG A 18 -30.01 13.71 -11.98
CA ARG A 18 -31.43 13.82 -12.41
C ARG A 18 -31.91 12.37 -12.55
N GLY A 19 -33.04 11.90 -12.07
CA GLY A 19 -34.25 12.48 -11.48
C GLY A 19 -35.38 11.50 -11.78
N SER A 20 -36.13 11.06 -10.77
CA SER A 20 -37.37 10.25 -10.87
C SER A 20 -37.68 9.76 -9.45
N SER A 21 -38.89 9.70 -8.91
CA SER A 21 -40.23 10.17 -9.23
C SER A 21 -41.03 9.75 -8.00
N ALA A 22 -41.88 10.62 -7.46
CA ALA A 22 -42.66 10.34 -6.26
C ALA A 22 -43.72 9.24 -6.53
N SER A 23 -43.91 8.34 -5.56
CA SER A 23 -45.12 7.54 -5.43
C SER A 23 -45.54 7.46 -3.96
N SER A 24 -46.71 8.03 -3.71
CA SER A 24 -47.48 8.09 -2.47
C SER A 24 -47.91 6.71 -1.96
N GLY A 25 -47.62 6.41 -0.69
CA GLY A 25 -48.17 5.28 0.07
C GLY A 25 -49.04 5.77 1.25
N PRO A 26 -50.08 5.03 1.66
CA PRO A 26 -51.20 5.56 2.43
C PRO A 26 -50.87 5.80 3.91
N CYS A 27 -51.48 6.87 4.44
CA CYS A 27 -51.46 7.30 5.83
C CYS A 27 -52.37 6.37 6.67
N LEU A 28 -51.78 5.52 7.50
CA LEU A 28 -52.51 4.67 8.44
C LEU A 28 -52.71 5.41 9.77
N SER A 29 -53.92 5.94 9.96
CA SER A 29 -54.36 6.53 11.21
C SER A 29 -54.57 5.45 12.28
N ILE A 30 -53.75 5.44 13.32
CA ILE A 30 -54.00 4.62 14.51
C ILE A 30 -54.85 5.45 15.48
N ARG A 31 -56.10 5.01 15.68
CA ARG A 31 -57.03 5.51 16.70
C ARG A 31 -56.40 5.36 18.10
N ARG A 32 -56.44 6.44 18.89
CA ARG A 32 -56.22 6.37 20.34
C ARG A 32 -57.45 5.76 21.02
N SER A 33 -57.26 4.72 21.82
CA SER A 33 -58.22 4.31 22.85
C SER A 33 -57.85 4.97 24.18
N PRO A 34 -58.80 5.54 24.95
CA PRO A 34 -58.54 6.10 26.26
C PRO A 34 -58.62 5.01 27.36
N ASN A 35 -57.93 5.27 28.46
CA ASN A 35 -57.94 4.55 29.74
C ASN A 35 -57.11 3.26 29.87
N SER A 36 -55.92 3.39 30.44
CA SER A 36 -55.58 2.65 31.67
C SER A 36 -54.43 3.37 32.42
N ALA A 37 -54.41 3.17 33.73
CA ALA A 37 -53.91 4.07 34.77
C ALA A 37 -52.38 4.34 34.79
N ARG A 38 -52.00 5.53 35.27
CA ARG A 38 -50.63 5.86 35.71
C ARG A 38 -50.32 5.21 37.06
N PRO A 39 -49.21 4.46 37.20
CA PRO A 39 -48.59 4.24 38.50
C PRO A 39 -47.66 5.39 38.88
N SER A 40 -47.55 5.62 40.17
CA SER A 40 -46.88 6.72 40.84
C SER A 40 -45.37 6.78 40.61
N SER A 41 -44.86 8.00 40.51
CA SER A 41 -43.43 8.30 40.51
C SER A 41 -42.87 8.16 41.93
N LYS A 42 -42.14 7.07 42.21
CA LYS A 42 -41.08 6.99 43.23
C LYS A 42 -40.36 5.65 43.06
N ASN A 43 -39.03 5.71 42.98
CA ASN A 43 -38.06 4.61 42.78
C ASN A 43 -37.72 4.27 41.33
N ARG A 44 -36.86 5.09 40.70
CA ARG A 44 -35.89 4.61 39.71
C ARG A 44 -34.49 4.64 40.33
N PRO A 45 -33.76 3.52 40.40
CA PRO A 45 -32.34 3.57 40.68
C PRO A 45 -31.63 4.26 39.49
N THR A 46 -30.78 5.23 39.78
CA THR A 46 -29.86 5.83 38.82
C THR A 46 -28.80 4.80 38.45
N ALA A 47 -29.06 3.98 37.45
CA ALA A 47 -28.02 3.18 36.82
C ALA A 47 -27.08 4.13 36.07
N PRO A 48 -25.78 4.18 36.39
CA PRO A 48 -24.82 4.83 35.51
C PRO A 48 -24.83 4.05 34.19
N TRP A 49 -24.77 4.79 33.10
CA TRP A 49 -24.70 4.28 31.74
C TRP A 49 -23.62 3.20 31.60
N THR A 50 -24.00 1.93 31.73
CA THR A 50 -23.18 0.83 31.27
C THR A 50 -23.35 0.77 29.76
N PHE A 51 -22.33 1.25 29.04
CA PHE A 51 -22.16 0.88 27.64
C PHE A 51 -21.98 -0.64 27.60
N SER A 52 -23.05 -1.36 27.28
CA SER A 52 -22.98 -2.78 26.98
C SER A 52 -22.05 -2.98 25.78
N ARG A 53 -20.94 -3.68 26.00
CA ARG A 53 -19.93 -4.07 24.99
C ARG A 53 -20.47 -5.13 24.02
N THR A 54 -21.54 -4.84 23.31
CA THR A 54 -22.14 -5.77 22.34
C THR A 54 -22.48 -5.07 21.03
N ALA A 55 -21.45 -4.49 20.40
CA ALA A 55 -21.40 -4.17 18.98
C ALA A 55 -19.95 -3.89 18.53
N ALA A 56 -18.99 -4.72 18.94
CA ALA A 56 -17.56 -4.50 18.70
C ALA A 56 -17.00 -5.22 17.46
N TRP A 57 -17.85 -5.59 16.49
CA TRP A 57 -17.40 -6.30 15.28
C TRP A 57 -17.14 -5.38 14.08
N PHE A 58 -17.54 -4.10 14.15
CA PHE A 58 -17.35 -3.12 13.07
C PHE A 58 -16.97 -1.72 13.57
N THR A 59 -16.26 -1.59 14.69
CA THR A 59 -15.56 -0.32 14.94
C THR A 59 -14.43 -0.25 13.92
N VAL A 60 -14.52 0.68 12.95
CA VAL A 60 -13.36 1.08 12.13
C VAL A 60 -12.24 1.29 13.12
N PRO A 61 -11.18 0.48 13.06
CA PRO A 61 -10.18 0.53 14.10
C PRO A 61 -9.59 1.93 14.07
N GLY A 62 -9.45 2.55 15.25
CA GLY A 62 -9.02 3.94 15.34
C GLY A 62 -7.71 4.16 14.58
N PRO A 63 -7.38 5.42 14.22
CA PRO A 63 -6.17 5.75 13.46
C PRO A 63 -4.89 5.13 14.07
N ASN A 64 -4.89 4.93 15.40
CA ASN A 64 -3.81 4.30 16.17
C ASN A 64 -3.80 2.76 16.15
N SER A 65 -4.49 2.10 15.22
CA SER A 65 -4.45 0.62 15.15
C SER A 65 -3.34 0.13 14.25
N VAL A 66 -2.77 -1.05 14.57
CA VAL A 66 -1.84 -1.80 13.70
C VAL A 66 -2.39 -1.92 12.27
N ALA A 67 -3.72 -1.96 12.12
CA ALA A 67 -4.41 -2.03 10.84
C ALA A 67 -4.09 -0.86 9.89
N TRP A 68 -3.73 0.32 10.40
CA TRP A 68 -3.35 1.47 9.58
C TRP A 68 -1.83 1.60 9.35
N GLN A 69 -1.00 1.02 10.23
CA GLN A 69 0.46 1.18 10.11
C GLN A 69 1.04 0.52 8.85
N LEU A 70 0.53 -0.64 8.47
CA LEU A 70 1.01 -1.38 7.30
C LEU A 70 0.54 -0.74 5.97
N PRO A 71 -0.75 -0.38 5.78
CA PRO A 71 -1.19 0.33 4.56
C PRO A 71 -0.55 1.70 4.42
N VAL A 72 -0.40 2.44 5.53
CA VAL A 72 0.26 3.75 5.50
C VAL A 72 1.70 3.58 5.04
N GLY A 73 2.44 2.54 5.48
CA GLY A 73 3.81 2.28 5.01
C GLY A 73 3.92 2.01 3.51
N ASP A 74 2.95 1.31 2.91
CA ASP A 74 2.91 1.07 1.46
C ASP A 74 2.52 2.33 0.67
N ILE A 75 1.74 3.23 1.26
CA ILE A 75 1.41 4.52 0.66
C ILE A 75 2.59 5.50 0.82
N SER A 76 3.15 5.62 2.01
CA SER A 76 4.00 6.73 2.45
C SER A 76 5.45 6.67 1.99
N GLY A 77 5.92 5.55 1.44
CA GLY A 77 7.25 5.48 0.83
C GLY A 77 8.28 4.62 1.55
N GLY A 78 7.94 3.38 1.88
CA GLY A 78 8.97 2.33 1.90
C GLY A 78 9.67 2.22 0.52
N PRO A 79 10.81 1.51 0.42
CA PRO A 79 11.38 1.18 -0.88
C PRO A 79 10.31 0.42 -1.69
N GLY A 80 9.85 1.00 -2.80
CA GLY A 80 8.72 0.49 -3.58
C GLY A 80 7.35 1.12 -3.28
N GLY A 81 7.15 1.89 -2.21
CA GLY A 81 5.83 2.45 -1.86
C GLY A 81 5.24 3.40 -2.93
N LEU A 82 3.91 3.56 -2.96
CA LEU A 82 3.21 4.26 -4.04
C LEU A 82 3.57 5.74 -4.20
N LEU A 83 3.89 6.46 -3.11
CA LEU A 83 4.41 7.82 -3.22
C LEU A 83 5.82 7.86 -3.85
N ALA A 84 6.66 6.86 -3.55
CA ALA A 84 7.95 6.69 -4.21
C ALA A 84 7.78 6.31 -5.69
N ALA A 85 6.66 5.65 -6.03
CA ALA A 85 6.24 5.35 -7.40
C ALA A 85 5.58 6.52 -8.17
N SER A 86 5.55 7.74 -7.61
CA SER A 86 5.13 8.94 -8.38
C SER A 86 6.20 9.31 -9.41
N ALA A 87 5.84 9.84 -10.59
CA ALA A 87 6.79 10.05 -11.69
C ALA A 87 8.03 10.90 -11.32
N ASP A 88 7.83 12.00 -10.59
CA ASP A 88 8.93 12.89 -10.16
C ASP A 88 9.78 12.25 -9.05
N ALA A 89 9.14 11.52 -8.13
CA ALA A 89 9.86 10.78 -7.09
C ALA A 89 10.62 9.60 -7.69
N LEU A 90 10.05 8.88 -8.65
CA LEU A 90 10.69 7.81 -9.41
C LEU A 90 11.94 8.33 -10.08
N ALA A 91 11.88 9.47 -10.78
CA ALA A 91 13.05 9.98 -11.49
C ALA A 91 14.26 10.20 -10.57
N VAL A 92 14.06 10.71 -9.34
CA VAL A 92 15.17 11.02 -8.42
C VAL A 92 15.52 9.86 -7.48
N SER A 93 14.53 9.08 -7.04
CA SER A 93 14.72 7.99 -6.08
C SER A 93 15.10 6.67 -6.75
N TRP A 94 14.65 6.42 -7.98
CA TRP A 94 14.93 5.19 -8.72
C TRP A 94 16.42 4.88 -8.82
N PRO A 95 17.33 5.82 -9.15
CA PRO A 95 18.75 5.47 -9.24
C PRO A 95 19.32 4.88 -7.95
N PHE A 96 18.81 5.29 -6.77
CA PHE A 96 19.19 4.71 -5.48
C PHE A 96 18.50 3.38 -5.21
N HIS A 97 17.22 3.27 -5.58
CA HIS A 97 16.44 2.05 -5.44
C HIS A 97 16.88 0.94 -6.41
N ALA A 98 17.44 1.29 -7.57
CA ALA A 98 17.96 0.36 -8.57
C ALA A 98 19.07 -0.56 -8.02
N ILE A 99 19.74 -0.17 -6.92
CA ILE A 99 20.69 -1.05 -6.23
C ILE A 99 19.98 -2.27 -5.63
N HIS A 100 18.76 -2.10 -5.14
CA HIS A 100 17.91 -3.19 -4.65
C HIS A 100 17.42 -4.10 -5.76
N HIS A 101 17.16 -3.55 -6.95
CA HIS A 101 16.88 -4.32 -8.17
C HIS A 101 18.14 -4.83 -8.88
N SER A 102 19.35 -4.63 -8.33
CA SER A 102 20.58 -5.12 -8.97
C SER A 102 20.83 -6.63 -8.90
N PRO A 103 20.31 -7.41 -7.91
CA PRO A 103 20.53 -8.86 -7.86
C PRO A 103 19.96 -9.56 -9.09
N LYS A 104 20.71 -10.53 -9.62
CA LYS A 104 20.27 -11.40 -10.73
C LYS A 104 19.53 -12.66 -10.25
N GLU A 105 19.51 -12.86 -8.94
CA GLU A 105 18.75 -13.89 -8.24
C GLU A 105 18.16 -13.24 -6.98
N LEU A 106 16.94 -13.63 -6.63
CA LEU A 106 16.29 -13.17 -5.41
C LEU A 106 16.48 -14.20 -4.31
N ASP A 107 16.80 -13.70 -3.13
CA ASP A 107 16.70 -14.42 -1.88
C ASP A 107 16.20 -13.46 -0.79
N TRP A 108 15.98 -13.99 0.40
CA TRP A 108 15.50 -13.23 1.55
C TRP A 108 16.44 -12.07 1.95
N LEU A 109 17.74 -12.13 1.62
CA LEU A 109 18.72 -11.05 1.85
C LEU A 109 18.69 -9.99 0.75
N SER A 110 18.11 -10.25 -0.42
CA SER A 110 17.88 -9.21 -1.45
C SER A 110 17.05 -8.03 -0.90
N ASN A 111 16.20 -8.28 0.10
CA ASN A 111 15.49 -7.25 0.86
C ASN A 111 16.40 -6.28 1.63
N GLU A 112 17.68 -6.59 1.83
CA GLU A 112 18.64 -5.71 2.52
C GLU A 112 19.53 -4.91 1.57
N ARG A 113 19.45 -5.17 0.26
CA ARG A 113 20.42 -4.65 -0.72
C ARG A 113 20.09 -3.23 -1.18
N PHE A 114 20.05 -2.28 -0.25
CA PHE A 114 19.76 -0.88 -0.55
C PHE A 114 21.00 0.00 -0.54
N HIS A 115 20.97 1.06 -1.35
CA HIS A 115 21.92 2.16 -1.18
C HIS A 115 21.68 2.87 0.17
N PRO A 116 22.73 3.28 0.93
CA PRO A 116 22.55 3.92 2.24
C PRO A 116 21.62 5.13 2.25
N VAL A 117 21.67 5.95 1.19
CA VAL A 117 20.76 7.09 0.99
C VAL A 117 19.30 6.64 0.89
N ASN A 118 19.01 5.55 0.17
CA ASN A 118 17.67 4.99 0.09
C ASN A 118 17.19 4.57 1.49
N THR A 119 18.01 3.83 2.22
CA THR A 119 17.70 3.38 3.59
C THR A 119 17.41 4.56 4.52
N TYR A 120 18.24 5.61 4.46
CA TYR A 120 18.08 6.79 5.30
C TYR A 120 16.79 7.56 4.97
N ILE A 121 16.48 7.78 3.69
CA ILE A 121 15.25 8.45 3.26
C ILE A 121 14.02 7.63 3.69
N SER A 122 14.02 6.31 3.45
CA SER A 122 12.92 5.43 3.86
C SER A 122 12.72 5.46 5.39
N TYR A 123 13.81 5.51 6.16
CA TYR A 123 13.73 5.65 7.62
C TYR A 123 13.11 6.99 8.04
N LEU A 124 13.55 8.11 7.45
CA LEU A 124 12.98 9.44 7.73
C LEU A 124 11.50 9.53 7.37
N LEU A 125 11.09 8.97 6.22
CA LEU A 125 9.68 8.92 5.82
C LEU A 125 8.85 8.07 6.80
N SER A 126 9.38 6.92 7.20
CA SER A 126 8.72 6.03 8.17
C SER A 126 8.58 6.71 9.54
N LEU A 127 9.61 7.43 10.00
CA LEU A 127 9.55 8.22 11.22
C LEU A 127 8.59 9.40 11.13
N THR A 128 8.54 10.09 9.99
CA THR A 128 7.62 11.20 9.78
C THR A 128 6.18 10.72 9.88
N VAL A 129 5.88 9.58 9.26
CA VAL A 129 4.58 8.91 9.38
C VAL A 129 4.27 8.52 10.81
N LEU A 130 5.23 7.92 11.52
CA LEU A 130 5.10 7.60 12.94
C LEU A 130 4.66 8.82 13.74
N ILE A 131 5.40 9.92 13.63
CA ILE A 131 5.15 11.15 14.39
C ILE A 131 3.78 11.77 14.04
N LEU A 132 3.37 11.71 12.78
CA LEU A 132 2.14 12.37 12.31
C LEU A 132 0.87 11.55 12.52
N PHE A 133 0.95 10.23 12.50
CA PHE A 133 -0.23 9.36 12.45
C PHE A 133 -0.32 8.37 13.61
N PHE A 134 0.70 8.25 14.45
CA PHE A 134 0.74 7.24 15.51
C PHE A 134 1.18 7.85 16.84
N GLU A 135 0.33 7.70 17.85
CA GLU A 135 0.57 8.21 19.20
C GLU A 135 1.35 7.22 20.09
N ASP A 136 1.31 5.93 19.77
CA ASP A 136 1.91 4.87 20.57
C ASP A 136 3.20 4.31 19.92
N PRO A 137 4.39 4.64 20.46
CA PRO A 137 5.67 4.12 19.98
C PRO A 137 5.75 2.59 20.00
N PHE A 138 4.97 1.91 20.86
CA PHE A 138 4.95 0.45 20.94
C PHE A 138 4.41 -0.19 19.66
N ILE A 139 3.38 0.40 19.05
CA ILE A 139 2.79 -0.10 17.80
C ILE A 139 3.82 -0.05 16.67
N PHE A 140 4.57 1.05 16.59
CA PHE A 140 5.65 1.17 15.61
C PHE A 140 6.77 0.16 15.85
N ALA A 141 7.20 0.01 17.10
CA ALA A 141 8.23 -0.96 17.48
C ALA A 141 7.83 -2.41 17.15
N LEU A 142 6.53 -2.73 17.18
CA LEU A 142 6.00 -4.04 16.77
C LEU A 142 5.86 -4.16 15.24
N CYS A 143 5.37 -3.13 14.56
CA CYS A 143 5.09 -3.18 13.12
C CYS A 143 6.36 -3.20 12.27
N MET A 144 7.44 -2.51 12.68
CA MET A 144 8.70 -2.45 11.94
C MET A 144 9.35 -3.83 11.71
N PRO A 145 9.58 -4.68 12.73
CA PRO A 145 10.15 -6.01 12.52
C PRO A 145 9.20 -6.93 11.73
N LEU A 146 7.88 -6.81 11.89
CA LEU A 146 6.91 -7.55 11.08
C LEU A 146 6.99 -7.14 9.60
N ARG A 147 7.08 -5.83 9.34
CA ARG A 147 7.29 -5.28 8.00
C ARG A 147 8.58 -5.81 7.38
N LYS A 148 9.63 -5.86 8.20
CA LYS A 148 10.94 -6.38 7.78
C LYS A 148 10.90 -7.86 7.44
N ALA A 149 10.31 -8.68 8.31
CA ALA A 149 10.18 -10.11 8.12
C ALA A 149 9.33 -10.44 6.89
N TYR A 150 8.23 -9.72 6.67
CA TYR A 150 7.41 -9.90 5.48
C TYR A 150 8.14 -9.46 4.20
N GLY A 151 8.87 -8.34 4.25
CA GLY A 151 9.77 -7.91 3.17
C GLY A 151 10.77 -9.00 2.81
N MET A 152 11.47 -9.58 3.79
CA MET A 152 12.37 -10.72 3.55
C MET A 152 11.64 -11.91 2.94
N PHE A 153 10.40 -12.18 3.38
CA PHE A 153 9.61 -13.30 2.88
C PHE A 153 9.18 -13.12 1.41
N ILE A 154 8.69 -11.94 1.02
CA ILE A 154 8.27 -11.68 -0.37
C ILE A 154 9.45 -11.62 -1.36
N HIS A 155 10.69 -11.54 -0.86
CA HIS A 155 11.91 -11.66 -1.67
C HIS A 155 12.53 -13.05 -1.64
N ALA A 156 12.05 -13.94 -0.77
CA ALA A 156 12.65 -15.26 -0.62
C ALA A 156 12.57 -16.03 -1.94
N ASN A 157 13.57 -16.89 -2.19
CA ASN A 157 13.63 -17.73 -3.40
C ASN A 157 12.60 -18.87 -3.37
N VAL A 158 11.32 -18.51 -3.33
CA VAL A 158 10.18 -19.41 -3.25
C VAL A 158 9.12 -18.94 -4.22
N ASN A 159 8.64 -19.85 -5.07
CA ASN A 159 7.53 -19.57 -5.97
C ASN A 159 6.21 -19.81 -5.25
N ILE A 160 5.78 -18.82 -4.47
CA ILE A 160 4.54 -18.86 -3.69
C ILE A 160 3.60 -17.78 -4.19
N SER A 161 2.38 -18.21 -4.53
CA SER A 161 1.22 -17.38 -4.79
C SER A 161 0.16 -17.70 -3.74
N TYR A 162 -0.56 -16.69 -3.26
CA TYR A 162 -1.68 -16.88 -2.33
C TYR A 162 -3.02 -17.12 -3.04
N GLY A 163 -3.00 -17.37 -4.36
CA GLY A 163 -4.20 -17.58 -5.16
C GLY A 163 -5.07 -16.32 -5.20
N PRO A 164 -6.36 -16.37 -4.80
CA PRO A 164 -7.23 -15.19 -4.76
C PRO A 164 -6.73 -14.08 -3.82
N PHE A 165 -5.99 -14.43 -2.78
CA PHE A 165 -5.47 -13.47 -1.81
C PHE A 165 -4.32 -12.62 -2.35
N ASP A 166 -3.73 -12.96 -3.50
CA ASP A 166 -2.72 -12.12 -4.15
C ASP A 166 -3.25 -10.74 -4.51
N PHE A 167 -4.57 -10.58 -4.61
CA PHE A 167 -5.20 -9.28 -4.82
C PHE A 167 -5.19 -8.39 -3.58
N VAL A 168 -5.06 -8.97 -2.39
CA VAL A 168 -5.08 -8.23 -1.12
C VAL A 168 -3.68 -8.11 -0.54
N LEU A 169 -2.91 -9.19 -0.58
CA LEU A 169 -1.59 -9.30 0.01
C LEU A 169 -0.53 -9.60 -1.06
N ALA A 170 0.63 -8.95 -0.94
CA ALA A 170 1.78 -9.18 -1.80
C ALA A 170 2.41 -10.56 -1.52
N SER A 171 2.33 -11.47 -2.47
CA SER A 171 3.05 -12.76 -2.39
C SER A 171 4.48 -12.66 -2.90
N PRO A 172 5.35 -13.66 -2.61
CA PRO A 172 6.65 -13.75 -3.23
C PRO A 172 6.59 -13.65 -4.76
N LEU A 173 5.71 -14.43 -5.40
CA LEU A 173 5.53 -14.37 -6.84
C LEU A 173 5.12 -12.97 -7.33
N PHE A 174 4.20 -12.31 -6.63
CA PHE A 174 3.81 -10.94 -6.96
C PHE A 174 4.99 -9.96 -6.90
N HIS A 175 5.79 -10.03 -5.84
CA HIS A 175 6.92 -9.13 -5.67
C HIS A 175 8.12 -9.48 -6.56
N HIS A 176 8.31 -10.74 -6.95
CA HIS A 176 9.33 -11.10 -7.94
C HIS A 176 9.11 -10.42 -9.29
N TRP A 177 7.84 -10.20 -9.68
CA TRP A 177 7.50 -9.43 -10.88
C TRP A 177 7.89 -7.95 -10.80
N HIS A 178 7.92 -7.35 -9.60
CA HIS A 178 8.49 -6.02 -9.39
C HIS A 178 10.00 -5.99 -9.73
N HIS A 179 10.70 -7.09 -9.42
CA HIS A 179 12.12 -7.27 -9.70
C HIS A 179 12.44 -7.77 -11.11
N ALA A 180 11.43 -7.99 -11.95
CA ALA A 180 11.63 -8.55 -13.28
C ALA A 180 12.49 -7.63 -14.16
N ALA A 181 13.48 -8.20 -14.84
CA ALA A 181 14.32 -7.47 -15.82
C ALA A 181 13.58 -7.30 -17.17
N SER A 182 12.35 -6.78 -17.15
CA SER A 182 11.48 -6.61 -18.32
C SER A 182 10.69 -5.31 -18.22
N GLU A 183 9.89 -4.98 -19.24
CA GLU A 183 8.96 -3.83 -19.21
C GLU A 183 7.92 -3.90 -18.07
N MET A 184 7.79 -5.06 -17.42
CA MET A 184 6.91 -5.24 -16.26
C MET A 184 7.57 -4.83 -14.92
N ALA A 185 8.81 -4.34 -14.92
CA ALA A 185 9.49 -3.86 -13.71
C ALA A 185 8.76 -2.67 -13.04
N ASP A 186 8.06 -1.84 -13.84
CA ASP A 186 7.32 -0.67 -13.36
C ASP A 186 5.92 -1.04 -12.83
N LYS A 187 5.82 -2.16 -12.10
CA LYS A 187 4.60 -2.74 -11.53
C LYS A 187 4.86 -3.24 -10.11
N ASN A 188 3.79 -3.53 -9.37
CA ASN A 188 3.82 -4.23 -8.08
C ASN A 188 4.67 -3.54 -7.00
N TYR A 189 4.39 -2.26 -6.80
CA TYR A 189 5.10 -1.36 -5.91
C TYR A 189 4.92 -1.73 -4.42
N CYS A 190 3.71 -2.14 -4.04
CA CYS A 190 3.39 -2.40 -2.64
C CYS A 190 4.05 -3.67 -2.12
N THR A 191 4.56 -3.57 -0.90
CA THR A 191 5.25 -4.67 -0.21
C THR A 191 4.32 -5.48 0.70
N PHE A 192 3.15 -4.95 1.06
CA PHE A 192 2.16 -5.62 1.90
C PHE A 192 0.84 -5.79 1.18
N PHE A 193 0.28 -4.69 0.67
CA PHE A 193 -1.09 -4.61 0.19
C PHE A 193 -1.16 -4.39 -1.31
N SER A 194 -1.09 -5.48 -2.06
CA SER A 194 -1.21 -5.49 -3.53
C SER A 194 -2.54 -4.92 -4.05
N PHE A 195 -3.58 -4.81 -3.23
CA PHE A 195 -4.84 -4.17 -3.65
C PHE A 195 -4.65 -2.70 -3.98
N LEU A 196 -3.66 -2.06 -3.34
CA LEU A 196 -3.32 -0.67 -3.64
C LEU A 196 -2.74 -0.57 -5.05
N ASP A 197 -1.84 -1.48 -5.45
CA ASP A 197 -1.38 -1.56 -6.84
C ASP A 197 -2.53 -1.77 -7.82
N TRP A 198 -3.55 -2.55 -7.45
CA TRP A 198 -4.73 -2.71 -8.31
C TRP A 198 -5.51 -1.41 -8.43
N MET A 199 -5.73 -0.72 -7.31
CA MET A 199 -6.43 0.56 -7.26
C MET A 199 -5.72 1.65 -8.08
N PHE A 200 -4.39 1.62 -8.13
CA PHE A 200 -3.57 2.58 -8.89
C PHE A 200 -3.17 2.10 -10.29
N GLY A 201 -3.60 0.90 -10.73
CA GLY A 201 -3.36 0.38 -12.07
C GLY A 201 -1.92 -0.13 -12.31
N THR A 202 -1.20 -0.45 -11.24
CA THR A 202 0.18 -0.94 -11.24
C THR A 202 0.27 -2.43 -10.87
N TYR A 203 -0.85 -3.09 -10.59
CA TYR A 203 -0.91 -4.52 -10.33
C TYR A 203 -0.63 -5.35 -11.60
N TYR A 204 0.24 -6.33 -11.47
CA TYR A 204 0.56 -7.30 -12.50
C TYR A 204 0.82 -8.68 -11.88
N LEU A 205 0.09 -9.69 -12.35
CA LEU A 205 0.38 -11.08 -12.02
C LEU A 205 -0.11 -11.96 -13.18
N PRO A 206 0.75 -12.78 -13.80
CA PRO A 206 0.36 -13.56 -14.94
C PRO A 206 -0.60 -14.69 -14.55
N LYS A 207 -1.55 -15.02 -15.45
CA LYS A 207 -2.58 -16.03 -15.19
C LYS A 207 -2.01 -17.43 -14.98
N ASP A 208 -0.91 -17.75 -15.63
CA ASP A 208 -0.20 -19.03 -15.51
C ASP A 208 0.74 -19.08 -14.29
N LYS A 209 0.74 -18.02 -13.46
CA LYS A 209 1.47 -17.95 -12.19
C LYS A 209 2.96 -18.30 -12.32
N LYS A 210 3.56 -17.99 -13.48
CA LYS A 210 5.00 -18.19 -13.68
C LYS A 210 5.80 -17.04 -13.08
N GLU A 211 6.96 -17.42 -12.56
CA GLU A 211 8.03 -16.50 -12.20
C GLU A 211 8.51 -15.70 -13.43
N PRO A 212 9.06 -14.49 -13.25
CA PRO A 212 9.68 -13.76 -14.35
C PRO A 212 10.85 -14.57 -14.91
N ALA A 213 11.06 -14.45 -16.23
CA ALA A 213 12.16 -15.17 -16.90
C ALA A 213 13.55 -14.77 -16.38
N SER A 214 13.68 -13.53 -15.88
CA SER A 214 14.90 -12.99 -15.29
C SER A 214 14.56 -11.85 -14.35
N VAL A 215 15.33 -11.72 -13.28
CA VAL A 215 15.30 -10.57 -12.36
C VAL A 215 16.57 -9.75 -12.50
N GLY A 216 16.53 -8.50 -12.05
CA GLY A 216 17.68 -7.60 -12.07
C GLY A 216 17.44 -6.33 -12.87
N LEU A 217 18.51 -5.56 -13.08
CA LEU A 217 18.49 -4.40 -13.98
C LEU A 217 18.66 -4.85 -15.44
N ALA A 218 17.77 -4.39 -16.31
CA ALA A 218 17.78 -4.79 -17.73
C ALA A 218 19.00 -4.27 -18.53
N GLN A 219 19.61 -3.14 -18.12
CA GLN A 219 20.70 -2.51 -18.88
C GLN A 219 22.03 -2.37 -18.12
N ASP A 220 22.06 -2.59 -16.80
CA ASP A 220 23.21 -2.25 -15.96
C ASP A 220 23.64 -3.44 -15.09
N ASP A 221 24.88 -3.93 -15.21
CA ASP A 221 25.39 -5.01 -14.36
C ASP A 221 26.10 -4.47 -13.11
N LEU A 222 25.34 -4.32 -12.03
CA LEU A 222 25.81 -3.80 -10.75
C LEU A 222 25.94 -4.86 -9.66
N ALA A 223 25.37 -6.06 -9.85
CA ALA A 223 25.07 -7.03 -8.79
C ALA A 223 26.25 -7.35 -7.86
N ASN A 224 27.48 -7.43 -8.40
CA ASN A 224 28.64 -7.96 -7.68
C ASN A 224 29.75 -6.91 -7.46
N ARG A 225 29.44 -5.61 -7.54
CA ARG A 225 30.44 -4.55 -7.41
C ARG A 225 30.01 -3.45 -6.44
N PHE A 226 30.63 -3.43 -5.27
CA PHE A 226 30.32 -2.46 -4.21
C PHE A 226 30.47 -1.01 -4.66
N TRP A 227 31.66 -0.62 -5.14
CA TRP A 227 31.91 0.78 -5.49
C TRP A 227 31.03 1.30 -6.65
N PRO A 228 30.83 0.56 -7.75
CA PRO A 228 29.84 0.92 -8.76
C PRO A 228 28.43 1.11 -8.21
N GLN A 229 27.96 0.26 -7.28
CA GLN A 229 26.66 0.46 -6.64
C GLN A 229 26.56 1.77 -5.85
N MET A 230 27.64 2.20 -5.20
CA MET A 230 27.65 3.45 -4.44
C MET A 230 27.65 4.69 -5.34
N VAL A 231 28.33 4.63 -6.49
CA VAL A 231 28.49 5.80 -7.38
C VAL A 231 27.37 5.90 -8.42
N TYR A 232 26.77 4.76 -8.81
CA TYR A 232 25.75 4.66 -9.85
C TYR A 232 24.60 5.68 -9.74
N PRO A 233 23.97 5.89 -8.56
CA PRO A 233 22.85 6.81 -8.45
C PRO A 233 23.20 8.23 -8.86
N PHE A 234 24.39 8.70 -8.44
CA PHE A 234 24.87 10.06 -8.69
C PHE A 234 25.19 10.28 -10.17
N ILE A 235 25.76 9.27 -10.85
CA ILE A 235 26.02 9.32 -12.29
C ILE A 235 24.71 9.43 -13.07
N LYS A 236 23.70 8.60 -12.73
CA LYS A 236 22.39 8.63 -13.41
C LYS A 236 21.70 9.99 -13.21
N LEU A 237 21.70 10.53 -11.98
CA LEU A 237 21.13 11.84 -11.68
C LEU A 237 21.80 12.98 -12.46
N ALA A 238 23.14 12.98 -12.55
CA ALA A 238 23.87 13.99 -13.33
C ALA A 238 23.53 13.94 -14.83
N ARG A 239 23.31 12.75 -15.38
CA ARG A 239 22.91 12.55 -16.78
C ARG A 239 21.46 12.96 -17.08
N MET A 240 20.57 12.93 -16.08
CA MET A 240 19.19 13.41 -16.25
C MET A 240 19.11 14.94 -16.29
N LYS A 241 19.96 15.64 -15.51
CA LYS A 241 20.02 17.12 -15.52
C LYS A 241 20.56 17.74 -16.81
N THR A 242 21.20 16.93 -17.66
CA THR A 242 21.87 17.40 -18.89
C THR A 242 21.07 17.13 -20.16
N ARG A 243 19.85 16.58 -20.04
CA ARG A 243 18.87 16.38 -21.11
C ARG A 243 17.71 17.36 -20.96
#